data_AF-A0A972QT27-F1
#
_entry.id   AF-A0A972QT27-F1
#
_cell.length_a   1.000
_cell.length_b   1.000
_cell.length_c   1.000
_cell.angle_alpha   90.00
_cell.angle_beta   90.00
_cell.angle_gamma   90.00
#
_symmetry.space_group_name_H-M   'P 1'
#
loop_
_entity.id
_entity.type
_entity.pdbx_description
1 polymer ?
#
loop_
_entity_poly.entity_id
_entity_poly.type
_entity_poly.pdbx_seq_one_letter_code
_entity_poly.pdbx_strand_id
1 'polypeptide(L)' 'MRDTDIDRALTVWQPKTHQQLNGEDARQIVENITGFFDILLEWESAELNSTASVSEYESSDTVRYVSKKGD' A
#
# COMPACT_ATOMS: atom_id res chain seq x y z
N MET A 1 -13.40 -3.82 13.47
CA MET A 1 -12.33 -4.28 14.39
C MET A 1 -12.92 -5.26 15.39
N ARG A 2 -12.24 -6.38 15.68
CA ARG A 2 -12.71 -7.36 16.67
C ARG A 2 -12.11 -7.03 18.03
N ASP A 3 -12.80 -7.33 19.12
CA ASP A 3 -12.30 -7.09 20.48
C ASP A 3 -10.96 -7.80 20.74
N THR A 4 -10.75 -8.95 20.09
CA THR A 4 -9.48 -9.70 20.12
C THR A 4 -8.28 -8.90 19.60
N ASP A 5 -8.51 -7.92 18.71
CA ASP A 5 -7.45 -7.09 18.14
C ASP A 5 -6.98 -6.03 19.15
N ILE A 6 -7.92 -5.52 19.98
CA ILE A 6 -7.65 -4.56 21.05
C ILE A 6 -6.81 -5.23 22.15
N ASP A 7 -7.21 -6.41 22.61
CA ASP A 7 -6.48 -7.16 23.65
C ASP A 7 -5.06 -7.53 23.18
N ARG A 8 -4.93 -7.91 21.91
CA ARG A 8 -3.63 -8.21 21.30
C ARG A 8 -2.77 -6.95 21.21
N ALA A 9 -3.35 -5.81 20.83
CA ALA A 9 -2.62 -4.55 20.79
C ALA A 9 -2.11 -4.16 22.18
N LEU A 10 -2.95 -4.24 23.23
CA LEU A 10 -2.51 -4.00 24.60
C LEU A 10 -1.35 -4.94 25.00
N THR A 11 -1.49 -6.23 24.73
CA THR A 11 -0.46 -7.23 25.06
C THR A 11 0.89 -6.93 24.41
N VAL A 12 0.88 -6.49 23.15
CA VAL A 12 2.10 -6.22 22.38
C VAL A 12 2.73 -4.88 22.76
N TRP A 13 1.92 -3.84 22.95
CA TRP A 13 2.40 -2.47 23.03
C TRP A 13 2.57 -1.96 24.46
N GLN A 14 1.80 -2.45 25.43
CA GLN A 14 1.94 -2.07 26.84
C GLN A 14 3.37 -2.24 27.39
N PRO A 15 4.10 -3.34 27.13
CA PRO A 15 5.48 -3.48 27.63
C PRO A 15 6.50 -2.59 26.91
N LYS A 16 6.13 -1.91 25.83
CA LYS A 16 7.01 -1.05 25.01
C LYS A 16 6.88 0.43 25.35
N THR A 17 5.95 0.78 26.23
CA THR A 17 5.72 2.15 26.66
C THR A 17 5.68 2.25 28.18
N HIS A 18 6.07 3.40 28.71
CA HIS A 18 5.95 3.70 30.14
C HIS A 18 4.53 4.17 30.51
N GLN A 19 3.71 4.52 29.53
CA GLN A 19 2.32 4.93 29.75
C GLN A 19 1.40 3.72 29.82
N GLN A 20 0.43 3.75 30.74
CA GLN A 20 -0.62 2.73 30.78
C GLN A 20 -1.56 2.95 29.60
N LEU A 21 -1.64 1.95 28.71
CA LEU A 21 -2.54 1.96 27.58
C LEU A 21 -3.93 1.49 28.02
N ASN A 22 -4.94 2.18 27.53
CA ASN A 22 -6.33 1.79 27.68
C ASN A 22 -6.90 1.28 26.33
N GLY A 23 -8.15 0.83 26.33
CA GLY A 23 -8.78 0.27 25.13
C GLY A 23 -8.92 1.26 23.96
N GLU A 24 -9.03 2.56 24.24
CA GLU A 24 -9.01 3.61 23.22
C GLU A 24 -7.62 3.71 22.57
N ASP A 25 -6.56 3.71 23.36
CA ASP A 25 -5.19 3.79 22.85
C ASP A 25 -4.88 2.57 21.97
N ALA A 26 -5.30 1.38 22.40
CA ALA A 26 -5.16 0.15 21.63
C ALA A 26 -5.92 0.20 20.30
N ARG A 27 -7.14 0.77 20.29
CA ARG A 27 -7.90 0.98 19.05
C ARG A 27 -7.19 1.92 18.10
N GLN A 28 -6.70 3.06 18.60
CA GLN A 28 -5.94 4.01 17.77
C GLN A 28 -4.65 3.38 17.22
N ILE A 29 -3.96 2.56 18.01
CA ILE A 29 -2.79 1.81 17.54
C ILE A 29 -3.15 0.89 16.37
N VAL A 30 -4.23 0.11 16.48
CA VAL A 30 -4.67 -0.79 15.41
C VAL A 30 -5.09 -0.01 14.16
N GLU A 31 -5.86 1.05 14.32
CA GLU A 31 -6.32 1.91 13.20
C GLU A 31 -5.14 2.57 12.49
N ASN A 32 -4.19 3.13 13.23
CA ASN A 32 -3.01 3.78 12.65
C ASN A 32 -2.12 2.80 11.91
N ILE A 33 -1.87 1.62 12.47
CA ILE A 33 -1.05 0.59 11.80
C ILE A 33 -1.75 0.11 10.53
N THR A 34 -3.05 -0.19 10.61
CA THR A 34 -3.82 -0.66 9.44
C THR A 34 -3.82 0.39 8.34
N GLY A 35 -4.17 1.64 8.67
CA GLY A 35 -4.19 2.74 7.71
C GLY A 35 -2.83 3.05 7.09
N PHE A 36 -1.74 2.92 7.85
CA PHE A 36 -0.39 3.06 7.30
C PHE A 36 -0.10 2.03 6.21
N PHE A 37 -0.45 0.75 6.43
CA PHE A 37 -0.26 -0.29 5.42
C PHE A 37 -1.23 -0.16 4.24
N ASP A 38 -2.46 0.31 4.45
CA ASP A 38 -3.39 0.60 3.36
C ASP A 38 -2.81 1.64 2.38
N ILE A 39 -2.16 2.69 2.90
CA ILE A 39 -1.47 3.70 2.07
C ILE A 39 -0.33 3.07 1.27
N LEU A 40 0.48 2.21 1.90
CA LEU A 40 1.59 1.55 1.20
C LEU A 40 1.08 0.63 0.07
N LEU A 41 -0.02 -0.08 0.31
CA LEU A 41 -0.65 -0.94 -0.69
C LEU A 41 -1.26 -0.14 -1.84
N GLU A 42 -1.82 1.04 -1.55
CA GLU A 42 -2.32 1.96 -2.57
C GLU A 42 -1.18 2.40 -3.50
N TRP A 43 -0.04 2.81 -2.94
CA TRP A 43 1.12 3.21 -3.73
C TRP A 43 1.70 2.07 -4.55
N GLU A 44 1.86 0.88 -3.96
CA GLU A 44 2.31 -0.32 -4.69
C GLU A 44 1.37 -0.65 -5.87
N SER A 45 0.07 -0.58 -5.64
CA SER A 45 -0.94 -0.83 -6.69
C SER A 45 -0.88 0.23 -7.80
N ALA A 46 -0.64 1.51 -7.45
CA ALA A 46 -0.51 2.60 -8.41
C ALA A 46 0.76 2.45 -9.27
N GLU A 47 1.87 2.01 -8.69
CA GLU A 47 3.12 1.74 -9.42
C GLU A 47 2.98 0.58 -10.42
N LEU A 48 2.31 -0.50 -10.01
CA LEU A 48 2.01 -1.64 -10.90
C LEU A 48 1.15 -1.21 -12.09
N ASN A 49 0.11 -0.41 -11.85
CA ASN A 49 -0.77 0.09 -12.91
C ASN A 49 -0.06 1.08 -13.86
N SER A 50 0.83 1.92 -13.31
CA SER A 50 1.63 2.85 -14.10
C SER A 50 2.58 2.10 -15.04
N THR A 51 3.24 1.05 -14.54
CA THR A 51 4.15 0.20 -15.33
C THR A 51 3.41 -0.58 -16.43
N ALA A 52 2.21 -1.07 -16.14
CA ALA A 52 1.35 -1.72 -17.14
C ALA A 52 0.96 -0.77 -18.28
N SER A 53 0.62 0.48 -17.96
CA SER A 53 0.25 1.47 -18.98
C SER A 53 1.44 1.88 -19.86
N VAL A 54 2.67 1.96 -19.33
CA VAL A 54 3.87 2.32 -20.12
C VAL A 54 4.23 1.22 -21.13
N SER A 55 4.03 -0.06 -20.79
CA SER A 55 4.24 -1.18 -21.71
C SER A 55 3.30 -1.20 -22.92
N GLU A 56 2.13 -0.56 -22.81
CA GLU A 56 1.10 -0.58 -23.86
C GLU A 56 1.33 0.53 -24.90
N TYR A 57 1.97 1.64 -24.50
CA TYR A 57 2.36 2.72 -25.42
C TYR A 57 3.59 2.37 -26.28
N GLU A 58 4.58 1.64 -25.75
CA GLU A 58 5.77 1.26 -26.55
C GLU A 58 5.49 0.18 -27.62
N SER A 59 4.42 -0.60 -27.48
CA SER A 59 4.03 -1.61 -28.48
C SER A 59 3.29 -1.00 -29.69
N SER A 60 2.66 0.17 -29.53
CA SER A 60 1.88 0.81 -30.60
C SER A 60 2.72 1.74 -31.50
N ASP A 61 3.84 2.28 -30.99
CA ASP A 61 4.66 3.24 -31.72
C ASP A 61 5.81 2.62 -32.53
N THR A 62 6.15 1.34 -32.30
CA THR A 62 7.18 0.64 -33.09
C THR A 62 6.70 0.17 -34.47
N VAL A 63 5.39 0.16 -34.73
CA VAL A 63 4.84 -0.31 -36.02
C VAL A 63 4.86 0.77 -37.13
N ARG A 64 5.02 2.06 -36.80
CA ARG A 64 4.97 3.14 -37.80
C ARG A 64 6.30 3.49 -38.49
N TYR A 65 7.46 3.09 -37.96
CA TYR A 65 8.75 3.55 -38.49
C TYR A 65 9.38 2.65 -39.58
N VAL A 66 8.80 1.49 -39.90
CA VAL A 66 9.42 0.53 -40.85
C VAL A 66 8.91 0.67 -42.31
N SER A 67 7.87 1.46 -42.59
CA SER A 67 7.27 1.51 -43.95
C SER A 67 7.67 2.70 -44.84
N LYS A 68 8.72 3.47 -44.50
CA LYS A 68 9.15 4.62 -45.30
C LYS A 68 10.66 4.61 -45.55
N LYS A 69 11.16 3.64 -46.32
CA LYS A 69 12.41 3.72 -47.12
C LYS A 69 12.46 2.53 -48.08
N GLY A 70 11.90 2.72 -49.26
CA GLY A 70 11.85 1.72 -50.31
C GLY A 70 11.08 2.23 -51.52
N ASP A 71 11.54 3.36 -52.10
CA ASP A 71 11.44 3.67 -53.52
C ASP A 71 12.55 4.68 -53.87
#